data_AF-A0A813IZU9-F1
#
_entry.id   AF-A0A813IZU9-F1
#
_cell.length_a   1.000
_cell.length_b   1.000
_cell.length_c   1.000
_cell.angle_alpha   90.00
_cell.angle_beta   90.00
_cell.angle_gamma   90.00
#
_symmetry.space_group_name_H-M   'P 1'
#
loop_
_entity.id
_entity.type
_entity.pdbx_description
1 polymer ?
#
loop_
_entity_poly.entity_id
_entity_poly.type
_entity_poly.pdbx_seq_one_letter_code
_entity_poly.pdbx_strand_id
1 'polypeptide(L)'
;MPDIRVIPDEITYSAAISACEKGGEWQLALNLLSLMPAARLMPNEISYNAAISACEKGGLWQLALGLLSLMPEVKVVPNEITYSAAISACDTCGQWQLALTLLSLMPEVRLVPDEFTYSAAISAYQKCGQWQLALNLLSVMPEVRVVPNELTYNAAISACETGGQY
;
A
#
# COMPACT_ATOMS: atom_id res chain seq x y z
N MET A 1 37.25 8.58 -22.30
CA MET A 1 36.75 8.96 -20.95
C MET A 1 36.81 7.70 -20.12
N PRO A 2 37.42 7.71 -18.93
CA PRO A 2 37.49 6.50 -18.12
C PRO A 2 36.06 6.17 -17.65
N ASP A 3 35.60 4.95 -17.93
CA ASP A 3 34.39 4.39 -17.32
C ASP A 3 34.63 4.32 -15.81
N ILE A 4 34.21 5.37 -15.10
CA ILE A 4 34.08 5.31 -13.64
C ILE A 4 33.00 4.27 -13.39
N ARG A 5 33.42 3.04 -13.09
CA ARG A 5 32.54 2.01 -12.53
C ARG A 5 32.10 2.51 -11.16
N VAL A 6 31.08 3.35 -11.14
CA VAL A 6 30.35 3.68 -9.92
C VAL A 6 29.72 2.38 -9.47
N ILE A 7 30.27 1.80 -8.41
CA ILE A 7 29.68 0.62 -7.77
C ILE A 7 28.38 1.13 -7.14
N PRO A 8 27.21 0.70 -7.63
CA PRO A 8 25.96 1.18 -7.08
C PRO A 8 25.89 0.74 -5.62
N ASP A 9 25.69 1.70 -4.73
CA ASP A 9 25.46 1.44 -3.31
C ASP A 9 23.96 1.31 -3.02
N GLU A 10 23.63 1.01 -1.76
CA GLU A 10 22.25 0.87 -1.30
C GLU A 10 21.40 2.10 -1.66
N ILE A 11 21.97 3.29 -1.53
CA ILE A 11 21.32 4.58 -1.82
C ILE A 11 21.00 4.71 -3.31
N THR A 12 21.94 4.31 -4.18
CA THR A 12 21.75 4.33 -5.64
C THR A 12 20.59 3.43 -6.05
N TYR A 13 20.50 2.23 -5.47
CA TYR A 13 19.38 1.31 -5.72
C TYR A 13 18.06 1.86 -5.18
N SER A 14 18.02 2.34 -3.94
CA SER A 14 16.77 2.89 -3.37
C SER A 14 16.29 4.11 -4.17
N ALA A 15 17.19 4.99 -4.58
CA ALA A 15 16.86 6.15 -5.40
C ALA A 15 16.32 5.75 -6.79
N ALA A 16 16.92 4.73 -7.41
CA ALA A 16 16.46 4.20 -8.69
C ALA A 16 15.06 3.56 -8.56
N ILE A 17 14.81 2.78 -7.51
CA ILE A 17 13.49 2.19 -7.24
C ILE A 17 12.44 3.30 -7.00
N SER A 18 12.76 4.33 -6.20
CA SER A 18 11.86 5.49 -6.02
C SER A 18 11.62 6.27 -7.31
N ALA A 19 12.60 6.35 -8.21
CA ALA A 19 12.40 6.95 -9.53
C ALA A 19 11.45 6.10 -10.38
N CYS A 20 11.59 4.77 -10.36
CA CYS A 20 10.67 3.85 -11.02
C CYS A 20 9.24 3.94 -10.47
N GLU A 21 9.10 4.07 -9.15
CA GLU A 21 7.83 4.29 -8.48
C GLU A 21 7.15 5.58 -8.98
N LYS A 22 7.89 6.67 -9.15
CA LYS A 22 7.36 7.91 -9.75
C LYS A 22 7.04 7.78 -11.24
N GLY A 23 7.78 6.95 -11.96
CA GLY A 23 7.54 6.64 -13.37
C GLY A 23 6.42 5.63 -13.64
N GLY A 24 5.90 4.96 -12.60
CA GLY A 24 4.96 3.83 -12.77
C GLY A 24 5.61 2.55 -13.33
N GLU A 25 6.94 2.51 -13.37
CA GLU A 25 7.73 1.41 -13.94
C GLU A 25 7.93 0.28 -12.92
N TRP A 26 6.83 -0.36 -12.53
CA TRP A 26 6.83 -1.41 -11.51
C TRP A 26 7.73 -2.60 -11.85
N GLN A 27 7.86 -2.96 -13.13
CA GLN A 27 8.74 -4.05 -13.58
C GLN A 27 10.19 -3.77 -13.24
N LEU A 28 10.63 -2.53 -13.49
CA LEU A 28 11.99 -2.10 -13.26
C LEU A 28 12.25 -1.96 -11.77
N ALA A 29 11.29 -1.44 -11.00
CA ALA A 29 11.36 -1.37 -9.54
C ALA A 29 11.58 -2.76 -8.90
N LEU A 30 10.80 -3.77 -9.31
CA LEU A 30 10.93 -5.14 -8.81
C LEU A 30 12.25 -5.79 -9.22
N ASN A 31 12.67 -5.58 -10.48
CA ASN A 31 13.94 -6.11 -10.96
C ASN A 31 15.11 -5.53 -10.14
N LEU A 32 15.14 -4.21 -9.94
CA LEU A 32 16.15 -3.56 -9.10
C LEU A 32 16.15 -4.08 -7.66
N LEU A 33 14.98 -4.26 -7.05
CA LEU A 33 14.87 -4.83 -5.71
C LEU A 33 15.46 -6.25 -5.64
N SER A 34 15.15 -7.09 -6.63
CA SER A 34 15.68 -8.47 -6.70
C SER A 34 17.18 -8.54 -7.01
N LEU A 35 17.75 -7.50 -7.62
CA LEU A 35 19.18 -7.39 -7.91
C LEU A 35 20.01 -6.97 -6.69
N MET A 36 19.40 -6.32 -5.68
CA MET A 36 20.13 -5.87 -4.48
C MET A 36 20.82 -7.03 -3.73
N PRO A 37 20.15 -8.16 -3.42
CA PRO A 37 20.82 -9.30 -2.78
C PRO A 37 21.94 -9.91 -3.63
N ALA A 38 21.77 -9.94 -4.96
CA ALA A 38 22.81 -10.44 -5.88
C ALA A 38 24.05 -9.53 -5.88
N ALA A 39 23.87 -8.23 -5.66
CA ALA A 39 24.93 -7.25 -5.47
C ALA A 39 25.53 -7.25 -4.04
N ARG A 40 25.11 -8.19 -3.17
CA ARG A 40 25.45 -8.23 -1.73
C ARG A 40 25.00 -7.00 -0.95
N LEU A 41 23.94 -6.34 -1.42
CA LEU A 41 23.28 -5.23 -0.74
C LEU A 41 22.02 -5.74 -0.06
N MET A 42 21.75 -5.24 1.15
CA MET A 42 20.54 -5.57 1.88
C MET A 42 19.45 -4.58 1.45
N PRO A 43 18.32 -5.04 0.91
CA PRO A 43 17.19 -4.14 0.70
C PRO A 43 16.69 -3.64 2.06
N ASN A 44 16.45 -2.34 2.14
CA ASN A 44 15.93 -1.69 3.34
C ASN A 44 14.42 -1.43 3.20
N GLU A 45 13.83 -0.89 4.26
CA GLU A 45 12.42 -0.49 4.32
C GLU A 45 12.02 0.45 3.16
N ILE A 46 12.90 1.39 2.79
CA ILE A 46 12.64 2.37 1.73
C ILE A 46 12.52 1.69 0.37
N SER A 47 13.44 0.77 0.05
CA SER A 47 13.42 0.01 -1.21
C SER A 47 12.16 -0.85 -1.34
N TYR A 48 11.74 -1.50 -0.25
CA TYR A 48 10.49 -2.29 -0.25
C TYR A 48 9.26 -1.40 -0.39
N ASN A 49 9.19 -0.29 0.35
CA ASN A 49 8.07 0.65 0.26
C ASN A 49 7.92 1.20 -1.16
N ALA A 50 9.02 1.65 -1.77
CA ALA A 50 9.00 2.15 -3.13
C ALA A 50 8.59 1.08 -4.15
N ALA A 51 9.03 -0.18 -3.98
CA ALA A 51 8.60 -1.28 -4.84
C ALA A 51 7.09 -1.59 -4.70
N ILE A 52 6.56 -1.59 -3.47
CA ILE A 52 5.14 -1.83 -3.20
C ILE A 52 4.28 -0.68 -3.74
N SER A 53 4.68 0.57 -3.54
CA SER A 53 4.01 1.74 -4.13
C SER A 53 4.10 1.76 -5.67
N ALA A 54 5.16 1.22 -6.27
CA ALA A 54 5.20 1.02 -7.71
C ALA A 54 4.18 -0.06 -8.15
N CYS A 55 4.06 -1.17 -7.40
CA CYS A 55 3.05 -2.20 -7.65
C CYS A 55 1.62 -1.68 -7.50
N GLU A 56 1.36 -0.80 -6.52
CA GLU A 56 0.08 -0.10 -6.35
C GLU A 56 -0.30 0.66 -7.63
N LYS A 57 0.60 1.51 -8.14
CA LYS A 57 0.37 2.26 -9.39
C LYS A 57 0.20 1.37 -10.62
N GLY A 58 0.82 0.18 -10.59
CA GLY A 58 0.66 -0.84 -11.62
C GLY A 58 -0.60 -1.70 -11.50
N GLY A 59 -1.40 -1.56 -10.42
CA GLY A 59 -2.55 -2.43 -10.15
C GLY A 59 -2.17 -3.88 -9.86
N LEU A 60 -0.98 -4.11 -9.29
CA LEU A 60 -0.42 -5.43 -9.04
C LEU A 60 -0.53 -5.82 -7.56
N TRP A 61 -1.76 -5.92 -7.08
CA TRP A 61 -2.06 -6.25 -5.69
C TRP A 61 -1.39 -7.55 -5.22
N GLN A 62 -1.31 -8.59 -6.07
CA GLN A 62 -0.68 -9.86 -5.71
C GLN A 62 0.81 -9.72 -5.38
N LEU A 63 1.52 -8.91 -6.17
CA LEU A 63 2.94 -8.66 -5.98
C LEU A 63 3.17 -7.74 -4.78
N ALA A 64 2.32 -6.72 -4.58
CA ALA A 64 2.34 -5.87 -3.40
C ALA A 64 2.22 -6.69 -2.10
N LEU A 65 1.27 -7.63 -2.04
CA LEU A 65 1.10 -8.52 -0.88
C LEU A 65 2.25 -9.51 -0.72
N GLY A 66 2.75 -10.05 -1.82
CA GLY A 66 3.92 -10.93 -1.80
C GLY A 66 5.14 -10.23 -1.19
N LEU A 67 5.41 -8.98 -1.61
CA LEU A 67 6.49 -8.18 -1.04
C LEU A 67 6.27 -7.86 0.44
N LEU A 68 5.04 -7.49 0.84
CA LEU A 68 4.69 -7.23 2.23
C LEU A 68 4.95 -8.48 3.12
N SER A 69 4.60 -9.66 2.62
CA SER A 69 4.84 -10.93 3.34
C SER A 69 6.31 -11.33 3.40
N LEU A 70 7.12 -10.89 2.43
CA LEU A 70 8.55 -11.18 2.37
C LEU A 70 9.36 -10.31 3.35
N MET A 71 8.91 -9.10 3.66
CA MET A 71 9.63 -8.16 4.53
C MET A 71 10.02 -8.76 5.89
N PRO A 72 9.10 -9.40 6.66
CA PRO A 72 9.47 -10.08 7.90
C PRO A 72 10.52 -11.18 7.73
N GLU A 73 10.51 -11.91 6.61
CA GLU A 73 11.46 -12.99 6.33
C GLU A 73 12.89 -12.45 6.16
N VAL A 74 13.02 -11.28 5.55
CA VAL A 74 14.30 -10.58 5.38
C VAL A 74 14.65 -9.67 6.56
N LYS A 75 13.91 -9.76 7.67
CA LYS A 75 14.07 -8.94 8.89
C LYS A 75 13.88 -7.44 8.66
N VAL A 76 13.08 -7.07 7.67
CA VAL A 76 12.64 -5.68 7.44
C VAL A 76 11.25 -5.54 8.05
N VAL A 77 11.05 -4.52 8.87
CA VAL A 77 9.76 -4.28 9.54
C VAL A 77 8.88 -3.45 8.60
N PRO A 78 7.70 -3.95 8.19
CA PRO A 78 6.74 -3.14 7.46
C PRO A 78 6.28 -1.95 8.31
N ASN A 79 6.14 -0.80 7.67
CA ASN A 79 5.65 0.41 8.32
C ASN A 79 4.24 0.77 7.82
N GLU A 80 3.72 1.88 8.33
CA GLU A 80 2.42 2.42 7.91
C GLU A 80 2.31 2.64 6.39
N ILE A 81 3.37 3.15 5.76
CA ILE A 81 3.44 3.39 4.31
C ILE A 81 3.36 2.07 3.53
N THR A 82 4.02 1.01 4.01
CA THR A 82 3.99 -0.31 3.38
C THR A 82 2.57 -0.86 3.34
N TYR A 83 1.87 -0.78 4.47
CA TYR A 83 0.51 -1.28 4.61
C TYR A 83 -0.49 -0.44 3.81
N SER A 84 -0.36 0.90 3.84
CA SER A 84 -1.26 1.78 3.11
C SER A 84 -1.15 1.56 1.60
N ALA A 85 0.08 1.43 1.06
CA ALA A 85 0.30 1.13 -0.36
C ALA A 85 -0.27 -0.24 -0.77
N ALA A 86 -0.12 -1.27 0.07
CA ALA A 86 -0.70 -2.59 -0.19
C ALA A 86 -2.24 -2.58 -0.17
N ILE A 87 -2.84 -1.85 0.78
CA ILE A 87 -4.30 -1.68 0.90
C ILE A 87 -4.85 -0.94 -0.32
N SER A 88 -4.19 0.14 -0.76
CA SER A 88 -4.58 0.88 -1.96
C SER A 88 -4.44 0.05 -3.24
N ALA A 89 -3.39 -0.79 -3.33
CA ALA A 89 -3.26 -1.74 -4.43
C ALA A 89 -4.44 -2.73 -4.46
N CYS A 90 -4.89 -3.20 -3.29
CA CYS A 90 -6.06 -4.06 -3.19
C CYS A 90 -7.36 -3.32 -3.56
N ASP A 91 -7.56 -2.07 -3.13
CA ASP A 91 -8.78 -1.29 -3.45
C ASP A 91 -8.90 -0.98 -4.95
N THR A 92 -7.80 -0.57 -5.59
CA THR A 92 -7.78 -0.29 -7.04
C THR A 92 -8.13 -1.51 -7.88
N CYS A 93 -7.81 -2.72 -7.40
CA CYS A 93 -8.12 -3.98 -8.06
C CYS A 93 -9.42 -4.64 -7.59
N GLY A 94 -10.22 -3.98 -6.74
CA GLY A 94 -11.48 -4.50 -6.22
C GLY A 94 -11.32 -5.68 -5.25
N GLN A 95 -10.13 -5.89 -4.69
CA GLN A 95 -9.82 -6.93 -3.70
C GLN A 95 -10.08 -6.43 -2.27
N TRP A 96 -11.30 -5.96 -2.04
CA TRP A 96 -11.72 -5.36 -0.78
C TRP A 96 -11.49 -6.27 0.44
N GLN A 97 -11.74 -7.58 0.33
CA GLN A 97 -11.56 -8.53 1.44
C GLN A 97 -10.12 -8.53 1.98
N LEU A 98 -9.15 -8.44 1.07
CA LEU A 98 -7.73 -8.41 1.41
C LEU A 98 -7.35 -7.06 2.01
N ALA A 99 -7.84 -5.96 1.44
CA ALA A 99 -7.67 -4.62 2.00
C ALA A 99 -8.16 -4.55 3.46
N LEU A 100 -9.29 -5.19 3.78
CA LEU A 100 -9.83 -5.25 5.14
C LEU A 100 -8.99 -6.08 6.08
N THR A 101 -8.53 -7.24 5.62
CA THR A 101 -7.68 -8.13 6.42
C THR A 101 -6.40 -7.39 6.82
N LEU A 102 -5.81 -6.64 5.90
CA LEU A 102 -4.63 -5.81 6.15
C LEU A 102 -4.93 -4.66 7.11
N LEU A 103 -6.05 -3.95 6.92
CA LEU A 103 -6.46 -2.87 7.82
C LEU A 103 -6.67 -3.38 9.25
N SER A 104 -7.28 -4.56 9.42
CA SER A 104 -7.46 -5.17 10.74
C SER A 104 -6.14 -5.63 11.38
N LEU A 105 -5.12 -5.91 10.56
CA LEU A 105 -3.80 -6.33 11.03
C LEU A 105 -2.96 -5.13 11.52
N MET A 106 -3.18 -3.92 11.01
CA MET A 106 -2.38 -2.74 11.39
C MET A 106 -2.40 -2.45 12.91
N PRO A 107 -3.55 -2.44 13.61
CA PRO A 107 -3.59 -2.27 15.06
C PRO A 107 -2.84 -3.38 15.83
N GLU A 108 -2.86 -4.61 15.33
CA GLU A 108 -2.15 -5.75 15.97
C GLU A 108 -0.62 -5.56 15.92
N VAL A 109 -0.13 -4.94 14.85
CA VAL A 109 1.28 -4.59 14.65
C VAL A 109 1.63 -3.24 15.30
N ARG A 110 0.68 -2.61 16.03
CA ARG A 110 0.80 -1.28 16.64
C ARG A 110 1.03 -0.15 15.62
N LEU A 111 0.57 -0.34 14.40
CA LEU A 111 0.52 0.70 13.38
C LEU A 111 -0.85 1.39 13.45
N VAL A 112 -0.83 2.72 13.42
CA VAL A 112 -2.06 3.52 13.35
C VAL A 112 -2.39 3.67 11.87
N PRO A 113 -3.57 3.23 11.39
CA PRO A 113 -3.96 3.50 10.01
C PRO A 113 -4.16 5.00 9.80
N ASP A 114 -3.56 5.56 8.75
CA ASP A 114 -3.76 6.94 8.35
C ASP A 114 -5.14 7.17 7.70
N GLU A 115 -5.47 8.45 7.51
CA GLU A 115 -6.64 8.90 6.75
C GLU A 115 -6.75 8.22 5.38
N PHE A 116 -5.60 8.05 4.71
CA PHE A 116 -5.56 7.46 3.38
C PHE A 116 -6.00 5.99 3.41
N THR A 117 -5.52 5.21 4.38
CA THR A 117 -5.87 3.81 4.56
C THR A 117 -7.36 3.62 4.88
N TYR A 118 -7.91 4.46 5.77
CA TYR A 118 -9.34 4.46 6.04
C TYR A 118 -10.16 4.84 4.79
N SER A 119 -9.71 5.81 4.01
CA SER A 119 -10.39 6.23 2.78
C SER A 119 -10.41 5.12 1.72
N ALA A 120 -9.29 4.41 1.55
CA ALA A 120 -9.19 3.27 0.64
C ALA A 120 -10.12 2.12 1.08
N ALA A 121 -10.22 1.85 2.39
CA ALA A 121 -11.12 0.84 2.92
C ALA A 121 -12.61 1.20 2.74
N ILE A 122 -12.99 2.46 2.96
CA ILE A 122 -14.37 2.94 2.76
C ILE A 122 -14.76 2.92 1.27
N SER A 123 -13.85 3.33 0.38
CA SER A 123 -13.98 3.18 -1.08
C SER A 123 -14.18 1.70 -1.47
N ALA A 124 -13.42 0.80 -0.86
CA ALA A 124 -13.56 -0.64 -1.11
C ALA A 124 -14.95 -1.16 -0.68
N TYR A 125 -15.50 -0.70 0.45
CA TYR A 125 -16.85 -1.07 0.88
C TYR A 125 -17.96 -0.56 -0.06
N GLN A 126 -17.81 0.65 -0.61
CA GLN A 126 -18.73 1.20 -1.60
C GLN A 126 -18.85 0.28 -2.82
N LYS A 127 -17.71 -0.16 -3.36
CA LYS A 127 -17.67 -1.03 -4.56
C LYS A 127 -18.34 -2.39 -4.35
N CYS A 128 -18.53 -2.79 -3.10
CA CYS A 128 -19.03 -4.13 -2.75
C CYS A 128 -20.41 -4.11 -2.09
N GLY A 129 -21.06 -2.93 -2.04
CA GLY A 129 -22.40 -2.76 -1.48
C GLY A 129 -22.48 -2.98 0.03
N GLN A 130 -21.34 -3.05 0.73
CA GLN A 130 -21.28 -3.28 2.18
C GLN A 130 -21.32 -1.96 2.96
N TRP A 131 -22.42 -1.21 2.78
CA TRP A 131 -22.62 0.12 3.35
C TRP A 131 -22.59 0.16 4.88
N GLN A 132 -23.00 -0.92 5.55
CA GLN A 132 -23.01 -1.02 7.01
C GLN A 132 -21.59 -0.93 7.59
N LEU A 133 -20.62 -1.60 6.95
CA LEU A 133 -19.23 -1.56 7.38
C LEU A 133 -18.56 -0.25 6.99
N ALA A 134 -18.92 0.35 5.84
CA ALA A 134 -18.48 1.69 5.47
C ALA A 134 -18.88 2.73 6.53
N LEU A 135 -20.14 2.70 6.99
CA LEU A 135 -20.63 3.58 8.06
C LEU A 135 -19.95 3.31 9.40
N ASN A 136 -19.72 2.05 9.74
CA ASN A 136 -19.03 1.69 10.97
C ASN A 136 -17.60 2.25 10.97
N LEU A 137 -16.83 2.05 9.88
CA LEU A 137 -15.50 2.66 9.77
C LEU A 137 -15.54 4.18 9.85
N LEU A 138 -16.49 4.83 9.17
CA LEU A 138 -16.65 6.28 9.21
C LEU A 138 -16.93 6.78 10.64
N SER A 139 -17.65 6.00 11.45
CA SER A 139 -17.93 6.33 12.85
C SER A 139 -16.73 6.13 13.78
N VAL A 140 -15.79 5.24 13.41
CA VAL A 140 -14.57 4.97 14.16
C VAL A 140 -13.46 6.00 13.85
N MET A 141 -13.44 6.59 12.65
CA MET A 141 -12.41 7.57 12.25
C MET A 141 -12.25 8.75 13.26
N PRO A 142 -13.33 9.41 13.74
CA PRO A 142 -13.22 10.48 14.75
C PRO A 142 -12.66 10.00 16.09
N GLU A 143 -12.91 8.74 16.48
CA GLU A 143 -12.42 8.16 17.73
C GLU A 143 -10.90 7.93 17.68
N VAL A 144 -10.37 7.63 16.50
CA VAL A 144 -8.93 7.44 16.22
C VAL A 144 -8.23 8.77 15.92
N ARG A 145 -8.95 9.92 16.03
CA ARG A 145 -8.49 11.27 15.66
C ARG A 145 -8.11 11.42 14.18
N VAL A 146 -8.67 10.58 13.33
CA VAL A 146 -8.54 10.69 11.88
C VAL A 146 -9.75 11.48 11.36
N VAL A 147 -9.50 12.61 10.70
CA VAL A 147 -10.60 13.43 10.16
C VAL A 147 -11.09 12.80 8.86
N PRO A 148 -12.37 12.41 8.74
CA PRO A 148 -12.88 11.94 7.48
C PRO A 148 -12.87 13.07 6.44
N ASN A 149 -12.36 12.79 5.25
CA ASN A 149 -12.35 13.71 4.12
C ASN A 149 -13.61 13.59 3.25
N GLU A 150 -13.77 14.52 2.30
CA GLU A 150 -14.89 14.53 1.35
C GLU A 150 -15.02 13.21 0.59
N LEU A 151 -13.90 12.55 0.29
CA LEU A 151 -13.88 11.27 -0.40
C LEU A 151 -14.48 10.14 0.46
N THR A 152 -14.16 10.08 1.75
CA THR A 152 -14.78 9.13 2.69
C THR A 152 -16.27 9.35 2.87
N TYR A 153 -16.72 10.61 2.98
CA TYR A 153 -18.16 10.90 3.07
C TYR A 153 -18.89 10.54 1.77
N ASN A 154 -18.35 10.90 0.61
CA ASN A 154 -18.94 10.57 -0.69
C ASN A 154 -19.03 9.05 -0.88
N ALA A 155 -17.96 8.31 -0.57
CA ALA A 155 -17.95 6.86 -0.67
C ALA A 155 -18.97 6.21 0.28
N ALA A 156 -19.11 6.70 1.51
CA ALA A 156 -20.10 6.21 2.48
C ALA A 156 -21.55 6.50 2.03
N ILE A 157 -21.83 7.69 1.49
CA ILE A 157 -23.15 8.07 0.96
C ILE A 157 -23.49 7.21 -0.26
N SER A 158 -22.57 7.07 -1.22
CA SER A 158 -22.78 6.21 -2.39
C SER A 158 -22.95 4.74 -2.02
N ALA A 159 -22.27 4.26 -0.97
CA ALA A 159 -22.50 2.92 -0.44
C ALA A 159 -23.93 2.77 0.10
N CYS A 160 -24.44 3.76 0.83
CA CYS A 160 -25.81 3.73 1.36
C CYS A 160 -26.88 3.78 0.25
N GLU A 161 -26.69 4.58 -0.79
CA GLU A 161 -27.60 4.66 -1.94
C GLU A 161 -27.69 3.34 -2.71
N THR A 162 -26.56 2.66 -2.89
CA THR A 162 -26.51 1.36 -3.55
C THR A 162 -27.02 0.22 -2.66
N GLY A 163 -26.86 0.35 -1.34
CA GLY A 163 -27.36 -0.59 -0.35
C GLY A 163 -28.87 -0.54 -0.09
N GLY A 164 -29.51 0.59 -0.33
CA GLY A 164 -30.96 0.78 -0.16
C GLY A 164 -31.82 0.33 -1.35
N GLN A 165 -31.21 -0.21 -2.42
CA GLN A 165 -31.90 -0.72 -3.61
C GLN A 165 -32.10 -2.25 -3.61
N TYR A 166 -31.82 -2.93 -2.49
CA TYR A 166 -32.07 -4.36 -2.26
C TYR A 166 -33.01 -4.58 -1.07
#